data_AF-A0A919QDN6-F1
#
_entry.id   AF-A0A919QDN6-F1
#
_cell.length_a   1.000
_cell.length_b   1.000
_cell.length_c   1.000
_cell.angle_alpha   90.00
_cell.angle_beta   90.00
_cell.angle_gamma   90.00
#
_symmetry.space_group_name_H-M   'P 1'
#
loop_
_entity.id
_entity.type
_entity.pdbx_description
1 polymer ?
#
loop_
_entity_poly.entity_id
_entity_poly.type
_entity_poly.pdbx_seq_one_letter_code
_entity_poly.pdbx_strand_id
1 'polypeptide(L)'
;MVFFIYRSFYEGPLSKLVRHFPDATVLDWFRRVWDDAGADDAYAWVEREFGTNVYGLHTIFESGLPAPESMPELRELLEKHLYVEQELRVDEHSVRVLTDDDEVDLAYFFVDDALVAAEPDRWAYLLHEGWELPFDGSPAGGVFVPPQPPAALTSAPPGGEGVTYAVVLTFYASGDSIGWCPPYSFPGVRLPRLAAALRASGDSLSEWPGELLVLRALVAPGEGELRPALERCNRWPIFGEEASETFGAHAQAHETALRRVEAFEPAHGRDPERTLIRQGEHVAQMSIHIDSFFGYQQWFFFDDVWASAHPDLATSLLHYGAHWDPRCSRGHGYYTDPC
;
A
#
# COMPACT_ATOMS: atom_id res chain seq x y z
N MET A 1 21.47 10.58 6.54
CA MET A 1 20.74 10.82 5.28
C MET A 1 19.27 10.92 5.61
N VAL A 2 18.52 11.79 4.94
CA VAL A 2 17.06 11.90 5.12
C VAL A 2 16.35 11.29 3.93
N PHE A 3 15.32 10.51 4.21
CA PHE A 3 14.38 9.99 3.24
C PHE A 3 13.07 10.76 3.33
N PHE A 4 12.57 11.18 2.18
CA PHE A 4 11.18 11.61 2.04
C PHE A 4 10.40 10.53 1.29
N ILE A 5 9.27 10.15 1.86
CA ILE A 5 8.34 9.21 1.25
C ILE A 5 6.99 9.89 1.14
N TYR A 6 6.38 9.86 -0.04
CA TYR A 6 5.03 10.36 -0.26
C TYR A 6 4.15 9.23 -0.77
N ARG A 7 3.26 8.73 0.08
CA ARG A 7 2.20 7.78 -0.26
C ARG A 7 1.03 8.56 -0.84
N SER A 8 0.82 8.38 -2.13
CA SER A 8 -0.14 9.14 -2.93
C SER A 8 -0.56 8.31 -4.12
N PHE A 9 -1.86 8.23 -4.38
CA PHE A 9 -2.39 7.48 -5.52
C PHE A 9 -1.96 8.09 -6.85
N TYR A 10 -1.67 9.39 -6.89
CA TYR A 10 -1.18 10.11 -8.07
C TYR A 10 0.22 9.67 -8.52
N GLU A 11 0.96 9.00 -7.65
CA GLU A 11 2.31 8.53 -7.95
C GLU A 11 2.26 7.20 -8.72
N GLY A 12 3.42 6.77 -9.24
CA GLY A 12 3.53 5.64 -10.18
C GLY A 12 3.02 4.28 -9.66
N PRO A 13 3.43 3.15 -10.27
CA PRO A 13 2.83 1.84 -10.00
C PRO A 13 2.78 1.36 -8.54
N LEU A 14 3.56 1.95 -7.63
CA LEU A 14 3.52 1.66 -6.18
C LEU A 14 2.66 2.64 -5.35
N SER A 15 2.04 3.63 -6.00
CA SER A 15 1.33 4.75 -5.35
C SER A 15 2.14 5.39 -4.22
N LYS A 16 3.44 5.53 -4.48
CA LYS A 16 4.34 6.27 -3.63
C LYS A 16 5.54 6.82 -4.40
N LEU A 17 6.11 7.89 -3.88
CA LEU A 17 7.35 8.51 -4.29
C LEU A 17 8.38 8.41 -3.17
N VAL A 18 9.64 8.19 -3.51
CA VAL A 18 10.76 8.25 -2.57
C VAL A 18 11.79 9.26 -3.08
N ARG A 19 12.33 10.07 -2.17
CA ARG A 19 13.42 11.03 -2.40
C ARG A 19 14.45 10.91 -1.30
N HIS A 20 15.71 11.03 -1.67
CA HIS A 20 16.84 10.97 -0.74
C HIS A 20 17.52 12.32 -0.69
N PHE A 21 17.74 12.82 0.52
CA PHE A 21 18.40 14.08 0.78
C PHE A 21 19.67 13.85 1.60
N PRO A 22 20.77 14.56 1.29
CA PRO A 22 22.08 14.30 1.89
C PRO A 22 22.17 14.70 3.38
N ASP A 23 21.12 15.33 3.92
CA ASP A 23 21.06 15.83 5.29
C ASP A 23 21.23 14.73 6.34
N ALA A 24 21.85 15.05 7.47
CA ALA A 24 22.12 14.07 8.52
C ALA A 24 20.85 13.72 9.30
N THR A 25 20.02 14.71 9.61
CA THR A 25 18.78 14.56 10.38
C THR A 25 17.62 15.27 9.70
N VAL A 26 16.38 14.93 10.08
CA VAL A 26 15.17 15.62 9.59
C VAL A 26 15.21 17.11 9.91
N LEU A 27 15.70 17.50 11.10
CA LEU A 27 15.86 18.91 11.47
C LEU A 27 16.83 19.64 10.53
N ASP A 28 17.96 18.99 10.17
CA ASP A 28 18.95 19.59 9.27
C ASP A 28 18.37 19.82 7.88
N TRP A 29 17.53 18.92 7.39
CA TRP A 29 16.79 19.11 6.13
C TRP A 29 15.91 20.35 6.20
N PHE A 30 15.03 20.46 7.21
CA PHE A 30 14.13 21.61 7.35
C PHE A 30 14.91 22.93 7.45
N ARG A 31 15.98 22.98 8.25
CA ARG A 31 16.82 24.17 8.37
C ARG A 31 17.52 24.56 7.08
N ARG A 32 18.03 23.57 6.33
CA ARG A 32 18.75 23.82 5.07
C ARG A 32 17.82 24.45 4.04
N VAL A 33 16.59 23.98 3.94
CA VAL A 33 15.65 24.42 2.90
C VAL A 33 14.82 25.65 3.29
N TRP A 34 14.76 25.99 4.58
CA TRP A 34 13.79 26.94 5.12
C TRP A 34 13.74 28.29 4.39
N ASP A 35 14.89 28.96 4.28
CA ASP A 35 14.96 30.30 3.68
C ASP A 35 14.71 30.24 2.16
N ASP A 36 15.26 29.23 1.48
CA ASP A 36 15.12 29.05 0.03
C ASP A 36 13.66 28.72 -0.35
N ALA A 37 12.98 27.91 0.46
CA ALA A 37 11.58 27.53 0.26
C ALA A 37 10.62 28.71 0.50
N GLY A 38 10.94 29.60 1.44
CA GLY A 38 10.15 30.80 1.76
C GLY A 38 10.51 32.05 0.95
N ALA A 39 11.54 32.02 0.10
CA ALA A 39 12.02 33.20 -0.61
C ALA A 39 11.09 33.67 -1.74
N ASP A 40 10.40 32.72 -2.40
CA ASP A 40 9.51 32.95 -3.54
C ASP A 40 8.18 32.17 -3.34
N ASP A 41 7.61 31.63 -4.41
CA ASP A 41 6.45 30.75 -4.39
C ASP A 41 6.81 29.39 -3.78
N ALA A 42 6.44 29.19 -2.52
CA ALA A 42 6.69 27.98 -1.74
C ALA A 42 6.03 26.73 -2.37
N TYR A 43 4.85 26.88 -2.96
CA TYR A 43 4.16 25.79 -3.66
C TYR A 43 4.99 25.32 -4.85
N ALA A 44 5.40 26.24 -5.71
CA ALA A 44 6.24 25.93 -6.85
C ALA A 44 7.62 25.42 -6.42
N TRP A 45 8.14 25.85 -5.27
CA TRP A 45 9.39 25.34 -4.70
C TRP A 45 9.27 23.88 -4.29
N VAL A 46 8.22 23.51 -3.55
CA VAL A 46 7.96 22.11 -3.14
C VAL A 46 7.85 21.22 -4.37
N GLU A 47 7.09 21.62 -5.38
CA GLU A 47 6.95 20.84 -6.61
C GLU A 47 8.29 20.59 -7.31
N ARG A 48 9.19 21.58 -7.33
CA ARG A 48 10.54 21.43 -7.91
C ARG A 48 11.45 20.54 -7.07
N GLU A 49 11.46 20.71 -5.75
CA GLU A 49 12.35 19.97 -4.85
C GLU A 49 11.99 18.47 -4.84
N PHE A 50 10.70 18.15 -4.78
CA PHE A 50 10.24 16.77 -4.71
C PHE A 50 9.94 16.17 -6.09
N GLY A 51 9.72 16.99 -7.11
CA GLY A 51 9.32 16.58 -8.45
C GLY A 51 7.84 16.23 -8.59
N THR A 52 7.03 16.56 -7.57
CA THR A 52 5.57 16.41 -7.52
C THR A 52 5.01 17.38 -6.48
N ASN A 53 3.73 17.70 -6.57
CA ASN A 53 3.05 18.45 -5.51
C ASN A 53 2.92 17.56 -4.26
N VAL A 54 3.30 18.09 -3.10
CA VAL A 54 3.06 17.46 -1.80
C VAL A 54 2.01 18.29 -1.07
N TYR A 55 0.79 17.75 -1.00
CA TYR A 55 -0.37 18.48 -0.47
C TYR A 55 -0.11 19.06 0.92
N GLY A 56 -0.43 20.35 1.10
CA GLY A 56 -0.25 21.09 2.35
C GLY A 56 1.19 21.45 2.71
N LEU A 57 2.22 20.74 2.23
CA LEU A 57 3.60 20.90 2.70
C LEU A 57 4.16 22.32 2.50
N HIS A 58 3.80 23.01 1.43
CA HIS A 58 4.29 24.35 1.13
C HIS A 58 3.92 25.40 2.21
N THR A 59 2.79 25.22 2.90
CA THR A 59 2.23 26.20 3.83
C THR A 59 3.12 26.52 5.04
N ILE A 60 3.96 25.57 5.48
CA ILE A 60 4.92 25.82 6.56
C ILE A 60 5.95 26.90 6.19
N PHE A 61 6.36 26.93 4.91
CA PHE A 61 7.38 27.86 4.41
C PHE A 61 6.81 29.24 4.08
N GLU A 62 5.48 29.36 3.97
CA GLU A 62 4.78 30.65 3.77
C GLU A 62 4.63 31.46 5.07
N SER A 63 4.97 30.87 6.21
CA SER A 63 4.79 31.47 7.53
C SER A 63 5.65 32.74 7.77
N GLY A 64 6.76 32.90 7.04
CA GLY A 64 7.73 33.97 7.25
C GLY A 64 8.47 33.91 8.60
N LEU A 65 8.38 32.78 9.30
CA LEU A 65 9.03 32.53 10.59
C LEU A 65 10.48 32.07 10.39
N PRO A 66 11.37 32.28 11.38
CA PRO A 66 12.73 31.75 11.32
C PRO A 66 12.75 30.21 11.30
N ALA A 67 13.81 29.65 10.73
CA ALA A 67 14.04 28.21 10.73
C ALA A 67 14.12 27.64 12.17
N PRO A 68 13.58 26.44 12.43
CA PRO A 68 13.58 25.87 13.77
C PRO A 68 14.99 25.56 14.27
N GLU A 69 15.27 25.88 15.54
CA GLU A 69 16.52 25.57 16.23
C GLU A 69 16.49 24.20 16.94
N SER A 70 15.36 23.51 16.96
CA SER A 70 15.26 22.19 17.60
C SER A 70 14.07 21.37 17.08
N MET A 71 14.07 20.06 17.32
CA MET A 71 12.90 19.21 16.99
C MET A 71 11.62 19.62 17.73
N PRO A 72 11.66 19.98 19.04
CA PRO A 72 10.49 20.54 19.71
C PRO A 72 9.94 21.81 19.06
N GLU A 73 10.83 22.70 18.59
CA GLU A 73 10.43 23.92 17.90
C GLU A 73 9.87 23.62 16.50
N LEU A 74 10.50 22.71 15.75
CA LEU A 74 9.96 22.23 14.47
C LEU A 74 8.55 21.66 14.65
N ARG A 75 8.32 20.84 15.68
CA ARG A 75 6.99 20.33 16.02
C ARG A 75 6.00 21.48 16.23
N GLU A 76 6.35 22.46 17.07
CA GLU A 76 5.47 23.60 17.36
C GLU A 76 5.14 24.42 16.10
N LEU A 77 6.12 24.61 15.22
CA LEU A 77 5.91 25.31 13.94
C LEU A 77 4.98 24.53 13.02
N LEU A 78 5.22 23.23 12.85
CA LEU A 78 4.37 22.38 12.01
C LEU A 78 2.93 22.30 12.54
N GLU A 79 2.73 22.10 13.85
CA GLU A 79 1.39 22.04 14.44
C GLU A 79 0.58 23.33 14.26
N LYS A 80 1.24 24.48 14.13
CA LYS A 80 0.58 25.80 14.00
C LYS A 80 0.43 26.29 12.58
N HIS A 81 1.33 25.89 11.68
CA HIS A 81 1.49 26.52 10.37
C HIS A 81 1.47 25.55 9.20
N LEU A 82 1.64 24.25 9.44
CA LEU A 82 1.44 23.25 8.39
C LEU A 82 -0.05 23.01 8.22
N TYR A 83 -0.52 23.16 6.98
CA TYR A 83 -1.85 22.72 6.59
C TYR A 83 -1.91 21.20 6.55
N VAL A 84 -2.70 20.63 7.46
CA VAL A 84 -2.92 19.19 7.60
C VAL A 84 -4.40 18.99 7.94
N GLU A 85 -5.10 18.16 7.17
CA GLU A 85 -6.52 17.85 7.41
C GLU A 85 -6.72 16.82 8.54
N GLN A 86 -5.72 15.96 8.77
CA GLN A 86 -5.83 14.84 9.71
C GLN A 86 -4.74 14.84 10.79
N GLU A 87 -3.76 13.95 10.70
CA GLU A 87 -2.81 13.69 11.77
C GLU A 87 -1.39 14.18 11.43
N LEU A 88 -0.76 14.85 12.39
CA LEU A 88 0.66 15.20 12.36
C LEU A 88 1.36 14.51 13.54
N ARG A 89 2.44 13.77 13.25
CA ARG A 89 3.31 13.15 14.26
C ARG A 89 4.75 13.56 14.03
N VAL A 90 5.37 14.13 15.05
CA VAL A 90 6.77 14.56 15.01
C VAL A 90 7.51 13.95 16.19
N ASP A 91 8.63 13.30 15.95
CA ASP A 91 9.55 12.83 16.99
C ASP A 91 11.01 13.11 16.59
N GLU A 92 11.98 12.67 17.38
CA GLU A 92 13.40 12.99 17.19
C GLU A 92 13.92 12.68 15.78
N HIS A 93 13.40 11.62 15.14
CA HIS A 93 13.92 11.09 13.88
C HIS A 93 12.96 11.21 12.71
N SER A 94 11.76 11.77 12.92
CA SER A 94 10.76 11.80 11.87
C SER A 94 9.67 12.88 12.00
N VAL A 95 9.16 13.26 10.83
CA VAL A 95 7.89 13.99 10.66
C VAL A 95 7.00 13.10 9.80
N ARG A 96 5.79 12.78 10.27
CA ARG A 96 4.84 11.89 9.60
C ARG A 96 3.49 12.57 9.55
N VAL A 97 2.93 12.70 8.36
CA VAL A 97 1.70 13.46 8.12
C VAL A 97 0.71 12.57 7.39
N LEU A 98 -0.53 12.58 7.87
CA LEU A 98 -1.72 12.10 7.19
C LEU A 98 -2.57 13.32 6.84
N THR A 99 -3.01 13.42 5.60
CA THR A 99 -3.89 14.48 5.12
C THR A 99 -4.85 13.90 4.09
N ASP A 100 -5.87 14.66 3.73
CA ASP A 100 -6.79 14.39 2.61
C ASP A 100 -6.68 15.58 1.65
N ASP A 101 -6.78 15.35 0.35
CA ASP A 101 -6.84 16.40 -0.68
C ASP A 101 -8.25 16.63 -1.25
N ASP A 102 -9.26 16.25 -0.48
CA ASP A 102 -10.70 16.21 -0.78
C ASP A 102 -11.12 15.02 -1.66
N GLU A 103 -10.19 14.31 -2.30
CA GLU A 103 -10.48 13.14 -3.13
C GLU A 103 -10.01 11.84 -2.47
N VAL A 104 -8.80 11.83 -1.88
CA VAL A 104 -8.18 10.66 -1.25
C VAL A 104 -7.26 11.05 -0.10
N ASP A 105 -7.04 10.10 0.82
CA ASP A 105 -6.01 10.22 1.83
C ASP A 105 -4.61 10.14 1.20
N LEU A 106 -3.74 10.97 1.72
CA LEU A 106 -2.34 11.08 1.36
C LEU A 106 -1.51 11.04 2.64
N ALA A 107 -0.34 10.42 2.56
CA ALA A 107 0.59 10.46 3.68
C ALA A 107 2.00 10.77 3.22
N TYR A 108 2.71 11.61 3.95
CA TYR A 108 4.13 11.84 3.69
C TYR A 108 4.96 11.77 4.96
N PHE A 109 6.21 11.38 4.78
CA PHE A 109 7.13 11.05 5.84
C PHE A 109 8.50 11.66 5.53
N PHE A 110 9.06 12.37 6.50
CA PHE A 110 10.49 12.62 6.59
C PHE A 110 11.06 11.70 7.65
N VAL A 111 12.06 10.90 7.32
CA VAL A 111 12.74 10.00 8.26
C VAL A 111 14.24 10.04 8.03
N ASP A 112 15.03 9.95 9.08
CA ASP A 112 16.49 9.78 8.94
C ASP A 112 16.91 8.31 8.87
N ASP A 113 18.15 8.08 8.44
CA ASP A 113 18.77 6.77 8.31
C ASP A 113 18.96 6.03 9.63
N ALA A 114 19.09 6.75 10.75
CA ALA A 114 19.15 6.15 12.07
C ALA A 114 17.85 5.41 12.41
N LEU A 115 16.70 6.03 12.15
CA LEU A 115 15.40 5.39 12.36
C LEU A 115 15.18 4.21 11.41
N VAL A 116 15.49 4.37 10.12
CA VAL A 116 15.35 3.29 9.13
C VAL A 116 16.20 2.07 9.51
N ALA A 117 17.44 2.30 9.97
CA ALA A 117 18.31 1.22 10.41
C ALA A 117 17.84 0.54 11.71
N ALA A 118 17.15 1.28 12.59
CA ALA A 118 16.61 0.75 13.84
C ALA A 118 15.31 -0.05 13.65
N GLU A 119 14.51 0.29 12.64
CA GLU A 119 13.17 -0.27 12.40
C GLU A 119 12.98 -0.71 10.92
N PRO A 120 13.85 -1.57 10.36
CA PRO A 120 13.80 -1.93 8.94
C PRO A 120 12.47 -2.60 8.55
N ASP A 121 11.88 -3.36 9.49
CA ASP A 121 10.57 -3.99 9.37
C ASP A 121 9.41 -3.01 9.23
N ARG A 122 9.61 -1.72 9.53
CA ARG A 122 8.62 -0.65 9.32
C ARG A 122 8.82 0.07 8.00
N TRP A 123 10.06 0.28 7.59
CA TRP A 123 10.41 1.19 6.48
C TRP A 123 10.80 0.50 5.17
N ALA A 124 11.14 -0.79 5.18
CA ALA A 124 11.68 -1.49 4.01
C ALA A 124 10.79 -1.40 2.76
N TYR A 125 9.47 -1.57 2.89
CA TYR A 125 8.57 -1.40 1.75
C TYR A 125 8.42 0.07 1.39
N LEU A 126 8.28 1.00 2.34
CA LEU A 126 8.12 2.43 2.03
C LEU A 126 9.29 3.00 1.23
N LEU A 127 10.51 2.52 1.50
CA LEU A 127 11.73 2.92 0.79
C LEU A 127 12.02 2.10 -0.47
N HIS A 128 11.16 1.15 -0.83
CA HIS A 128 11.32 0.38 -2.05
C HIS A 128 10.93 1.24 -3.27
N GLU A 129 11.92 1.66 -4.05
CA GLU A 129 11.77 2.59 -5.18
C GLU A 129 11.33 1.92 -6.49
N GLY A 130 11.75 0.68 -6.72
CA GLY A 130 11.41 -0.06 -7.94
C GLY A 130 10.02 -0.68 -7.83
N TRP A 131 9.27 -0.77 -8.92
CA TRP A 131 7.98 -1.49 -8.88
C TRP A 131 8.16 -2.95 -8.46
N GLU A 132 9.22 -3.58 -8.94
CA GLU A 132 9.44 -5.01 -8.82
C GLU A 132 9.90 -5.47 -7.43
N LEU A 133 9.05 -6.24 -6.75
CA LEU A 133 9.47 -6.98 -5.55
C LEU A 133 10.53 -8.06 -5.88
N PRO A 134 11.42 -8.38 -4.93
CA PRO A 134 12.42 -9.44 -5.09
C PRO A 134 11.75 -10.80 -5.30
N PHE A 135 12.29 -11.60 -6.23
CA PHE A 135 11.75 -12.92 -6.61
C PHE A 135 12.57 -14.09 -6.03
N ASP A 136 13.76 -13.82 -5.54
CA ASP A 136 14.56 -14.81 -4.84
C ASP A 136 13.86 -15.21 -3.54
N GLY A 137 13.85 -16.51 -3.24
CA GLY A 137 13.12 -17.07 -2.11
C GLY A 137 13.87 -18.20 -1.47
N SER A 138 15.21 -18.13 -1.42
CA SER A 138 15.97 -19.15 -0.68
C SER A 138 15.59 -19.02 0.80
N PRO A 139 14.98 -20.06 1.40
CA PRO A 139 14.51 -19.96 2.78
C PRO A 139 15.71 -19.64 3.69
N ALA A 140 15.64 -18.56 4.44
CA ALA A 140 16.67 -18.21 5.42
C ALA A 140 16.67 -19.16 6.65
N GLY A 141 15.89 -20.24 6.62
CA GLY A 141 15.78 -21.26 7.67
C GLY A 141 14.89 -20.88 8.86
N GLY A 142 14.40 -19.63 8.91
CA GLY A 142 13.46 -19.14 9.93
C GLY A 142 12.00 -19.33 9.53
N VAL A 143 11.10 -19.35 10.52
CA VAL A 143 9.66 -19.25 10.32
C VAL A 143 9.27 -17.77 10.42
N PHE A 144 8.70 -17.22 9.35
CA PHE A 144 8.13 -15.88 9.39
C PHE A 144 6.90 -15.83 10.30
N VAL A 145 6.85 -14.85 11.19
CA VAL A 145 5.70 -14.55 12.05
C VAL A 145 5.38 -13.06 11.87
N PRO A 146 4.20 -12.71 11.34
CA PRO A 146 3.84 -11.32 11.18
C PRO A 146 3.66 -10.67 12.56
N PRO A 147 4.10 -9.42 12.77
CA PRO A 147 4.01 -8.77 14.08
C PRO A 147 2.57 -8.51 14.52
N GLN A 148 1.66 -8.33 13.55
CA GLN A 148 0.22 -8.30 13.76
C GLN A 148 -0.42 -9.39 12.91
N PRO A 149 -1.34 -10.20 13.47
CA PRO A 149 -1.98 -11.26 12.71
C PRO A 149 -2.90 -10.68 11.63
N PRO A 150 -2.68 -10.99 10.33
CA PRO A 150 -3.61 -10.64 9.26
C PRO A 150 -4.96 -11.34 9.44
N ALA A 151 -6.03 -10.77 8.89
CA ALA A 151 -7.36 -11.36 8.96
C ALA A 151 -7.40 -12.70 8.19
N ALA A 152 -7.65 -13.81 8.88
CA ALA A 152 -7.72 -15.12 8.25
C ALA A 152 -9.06 -15.29 7.51
N LEU A 153 -9.01 -15.49 6.19
CA LEU A 153 -10.21 -15.60 5.34
C LEU A 153 -10.75 -17.03 5.25
N THR A 154 -9.91 -18.01 5.54
CA THR A 154 -10.28 -19.43 5.54
C THR A 154 -9.68 -20.12 6.75
N SER A 155 -10.30 -21.23 7.15
CA SER A 155 -9.62 -22.19 8.02
C SER A 155 -8.53 -22.92 7.24
N ALA A 156 -7.46 -23.32 7.92
CA ALA A 156 -6.42 -24.15 7.30
C ALA A 156 -7.04 -25.49 6.84
N PRO A 157 -6.87 -25.89 5.57
CA PRO A 157 -7.35 -27.18 5.12
C PRO A 157 -6.58 -28.31 5.86
N PRO A 158 -7.18 -29.49 6.05
CA PRO A 158 -6.48 -30.63 6.65
C PRO A 158 -5.20 -30.98 5.88
N GLY A 159 -4.06 -30.97 6.57
CA GLY A 159 -2.75 -31.20 5.95
C GLY A 159 -2.25 -30.04 5.07
N GLY A 160 -2.87 -28.86 5.17
CA GLY A 160 -2.38 -27.63 4.58
C GLY A 160 -1.06 -27.20 5.21
N GLU A 161 -0.18 -26.64 4.40
CA GLU A 161 1.14 -26.18 4.80
C GLU A 161 1.34 -24.71 4.42
N GLY A 162 2.09 -23.99 5.26
CA GLY A 162 2.43 -22.60 5.05
C GLY A 162 1.26 -21.64 5.20
N VAL A 163 1.43 -20.44 4.68
CA VAL A 163 0.40 -19.40 4.68
C VAL A 163 0.68 -18.43 3.53
N THR A 164 -0.37 -18.02 2.83
CA THR A 164 -0.30 -16.93 1.84
C THR A 164 -0.91 -15.70 2.44
N TYR A 165 -0.21 -14.59 2.35
CA TYR A 165 -0.65 -13.26 2.74
C TYR A 165 -1.15 -12.51 1.51
N ALA A 166 -2.19 -11.71 1.68
CA ALA A 166 -2.71 -10.83 0.65
C ALA A 166 -2.79 -9.40 1.19
N VAL A 167 -2.18 -8.45 0.48
CA VAL A 167 -2.28 -7.01 0.73
C VAL A 167 -2.91 -6.38 -0.50
N VAL A 168 -4.14 -5.90 -0.35
CA VAL A 168 -4.97 -5.40 -1.44
C VAL A 168 -5.22 -3.91 -1.19
N LEU A 169 -4.54 -3.07 -1.95
CA LEU A 169 -4.58 -1.61 -1.82
C LEU A 169 -5.48 -1.01 -2.91
N THR A 170 -6.74 -1.40 -2.85
CA THR A 170 -7.81 -0.79 -3.64
C THR A 170 -8.41 0.32 -2.81
N PHE A 171 -8.55 1.49 -3.41
CA PHE A 171 -9.29 2.60 -2.82
C PHE A 171 -10.54 2.88 -3.65
N TYR A 172 -11.53 3.44 -2.99
CA TYR A 172 -12.75 3.98 -3.58
C TYR A 172 -12.70 5.49 -3.34
N ALA A 173 -13.09 6.31 -4.31
CA ALA A 173 -13.04 7.78 -4.25
C ALA A 173 -14.02 8.33 -3.19
N SER A 174 -13.66 8.10 -1.93
CA SER A 174 -14.32 8.48 -0.70
C SER A 174 -13.23 8.56 0.36
N GLY A 175 -13.36 9.48 1.33
CA GLY A 175 -12.47 9.52 2.50
C GLY A 175 -12.30 8.14 3.14
N ASP A 176 -11.16 7.91 3.80
CA ASP A 176 -10.68 6.61 4.30
C ASP A 176 -10.07 5.68 3.22
N SER A 177 -9.35 6.22 2.23
CA SER A 177 -8.63 5.46 1.20
C SER A 177 -7.35 4.74 1.69
N ILE A 178 -6.77 5.14 2.84
CA ILE A 178 -5.58 4.51 3.42
C ILE A 178 -5.96 3.67 4.65
N GLY A 179 -5.50 2.41 4.69
CA GLY A 179 -5.69 1.52 5.85
C GLY A 179 -7.11 0.91 5.96
N TRP A 180 -7.96 1.13 4.97
CA TRP A 180 -9.31 0.58 4.90
C TRP A 180 -9.36 -0.94 4.78
N CYS A 181 -8.46 -1.50 3.96
CA CYS A 181 -8.43 -2.93 3.67
C CYS A 181 -7.28 -3.57 4.47
N PRO A 182 -7.58 -4.28 5.58
CA PRO A 182 -6.51 -4.92 6.35
C PRO A 182 -5.83 -6.01 5.53
N PRO A 183 -4.57 -6.35 5.80
CA PRO A 183 -3.95 -7.53 5.23
C PRO A 183 -4.73 -8.80 5.60
N TYR A 184 -4.80 -9.73 4.65
CA TYR A 184 -5.45 -11.03 4.83
C TYR A 184 -4.46 -12.18 4.81
N SER A 185 -4.88 -13.32 5.35
CA SER A 185 -4.13 -14.57 5.26
C SER A 185 -5.00 -15.75 4.84
N PHE A 186 -4.36 -16.70 4.16
CA PHE A 186 -4.87 -18.02 3.80
C PHE A 186 -4.02 -19.09 4.51
N PRO A 187 -4.35 -19.42 5.78
CA PRO A 187 -3.62 -20.43 6.53
C PRO A 187 -3.62 -21.80 5.82
N GLY A 188 -2.50 -22.52 5.87
CA GLY A 188 -2.33 -23.84 5.26
C GLY A 188 -2.27 -23.84 3.72
N VAL A 189 -2.11 -22.66 3.10
CA VAL A 189 -2.05 -22.49 1.64
C VAL A 189 -0.83 -21.67 1.28
N ARG A 190 0.13 -22.25 0.56
CA ARG A 190 1.22 -21.50 -0.11
C ARG A 190 0.77 -20.94 -1.45
N LEU A 191 1.50 -19.95 -1.97
CA LEU A 191 1.09 -19.20 -3.15
C LEU A 191 0.86 -20.09 -4.39
N PRO A 192 1.69 -21.13 -4.68
CA PRO A 192 1.42 -22.05 -5.79
C PRO A 192 0.11 -22.83 -5.69
N ARG A 193 -0.51 -22.86 -4.51
CA ARG A 193 -1.81 -23.54 -4.27
C ARG A 193 -2.95 -22.54 -4.07
N LEU A 194 -2.69 -21.23 -4.07
CA LEU A 194 -3.69 -20.20 -3.79
C LEU A 194 -4.85 -20.25 -4.79
N ALA A 195 -4.58 -20.36 -6.09
CA ALA A 195 -5.63 -20.43 -7.11
C ALA A 195 -6.61 -21.59 -6.84
N ALA A 196 -6.10 -22.78 -6.49
CA ALA A 196 -6.93 -23.93 -6.15
C ALA A 196 -7.73 -23.72 -4.85
N ALA A 197 -7.12 -23.09 -3.84
CA ALA A 197 -7.78 -22.77 -2.58
C ALA A 197 -8.92 -21.75 -2.75
N LEU A 198 -8.71 -20.70 -3.55
CA LEU A 198 -9.73 -19.71 -3.88
C LEU A 198 -10.96 -20.39 -4.49
N ARG A 199 -10.77 -21.28 -5.47
CA ARG A 199 -11.89 -22.04 -6.08
C ARG A 199 -12.64 -22.94 -5.11
N ALA A 200 -11.91 -23.57 -4.19
CA ALA A 200 -12.48 -24.48 -3.20
C ALA A 200 -13.19 -23.75 -2.05
N SER A 201 -12.98 -22.43 -1.92
CA SER A 201 -13.61 -21.61 -0.88
C SER A 201 -15.10 -21.45 -1.16
N GLY A 202 -15.93 -21.69 -0.15
CA GLY A 202 -17.39 -21.62 -0.25
C GLY A 202 -18.10 -21.28 1.06
N ASP A 203 -17.44 -21.42 2.20
CA ASP A 203 -17.96 -21.01 3.51
C ASP A 203 -17.56 -19.55 3.82
N SER A 204 -18.45 -18.79 4.45
CA SER A 204 -18.20 -17.43 4.97
C SER A 204 -17.67 -16.38 3.97
N LEU A 205 -18.04 -16.48 2.69
CA LEU A 205 -17.65 -15.51 1.65
C LEU A 205 -18.18 -14.08 1.90
N SER A 206 -19.17 -13.91 2.79
CA SER A 206 -19.69 -12.59 3.17
C SER A 206 -18.67 -11.70 3.90
N GLU A 207 -17.62 -12.28 4.46
CA GLU A 207 -16.55 -11.55 5.17
C GLU A 207 -15.36 -11.24 4.27
N TRP A 208 -15.36 -11.72 3.03
CA TRP A 208 -14.26 -11.49 2.09
C TRP A 208 -14.36 -10.10 1.45
N PRO A 209 -13.22 -9.43 1.20
CA PRO A 209 -13.21 -8.21 0.42
C PRO A 209 -13.61 -8.50 -1.04
N GLY A 210 -14.26 -7.53 -1.69
CA GLY A 210 -14.78 -7.67 -3.05
C GLY A 210 -13.71 -8.07 -4.06
N GLU A 211 -12.51 -7.55 -3.90
CA GLU A 211 -11.33 -7.84 -4.72
C GLU A 211 -10.96 -9.33 -4.72
N LEU A 212 -10.98 -9.96 -3.54
CA LEU A 212 -10.66 -11.38 -3.41
C LEU A 212 -11.82 -12.27 -3.87
N LEU A 213 -13.06 -11.79 -3.78
CA LEU A 213 -14.22 -12.46 -4.40
C LEU A 213 -14.16 -12.43 -5.92
N VAL A 214 -13.79 -11.29 -6.50
CA VAL A 214 -13.56 -11.13 -7.95
C VAL A 214 -12.40 -12.00 -8.40
N LEU A 215 -11.26 -11.96 -7.69
CA LEU A 215 -10.12 -12.81 -7.98
C LEU A 215 -10.51 -14.29 -7.95
N ARG A 216 -11.20 -14.72 -6.89
CA ARG A 216 -11.75 -16.08 -6.78
C ARG A 216 -12.61 -16.44 -7.99
N ALA A 217 -13.54 -15.57 -8.37
CA ALA A 217 -14.42 -15.82 -9.51
C ALA A 217 -13.65 -15.88 -10.84
N LEU A 218 -12.55 -15.15 -10.99
CA LEU A 218 -11.77 -15.11 -12.24
C LEU A 218 -10.72 -16.21 -12.37
N VAL A 219 -10.51 -17.04 -11.34
CA VAL A 219 -9.68 -18.24 -11.44
C VAL A 219 -10.43 -19.33 -12.22
N ALA A 220 -9.92 -19.72 -13.39
CA ALA A 220 -10.61 -20.71 -14.22
C ALA A 220 -10.50 -22.14 -13.67
N PRO A 221 -11.46 -23.03 -13.99
CA PRO A 221 -11.38 -24.44 -13.65
C PRO A 221 -10.08 -25.07 -14.16
N GLY A 222 -9.32 -25.69 -13.26
CA GLY A 222 -8.08 -26.38 -13.59
C GLY A 222 -6.82 -25.49 -13.58
N GLU A 223 -6.94 -24.18 -13.41
CA GLU A 223 -5.75 -23.31 -13.29
C GLU A 223 -5.00 -23.56 -11.97
N GLY A 224 -3.68 -23.76 -12.04
CA GLY A 224 -2.82 -23.86 -10.86
C GLY A 224 -2.23 -22.52 -10.44
N GLU A 225 -2.04 -21.62 -11.40
CA GLU A 225 -1.35 -20.35 -11.22
C GLU A 225 -2.34 -19.19 -11.04
N LEU A 226 -1.90 -18.14 -10.35
CA LEU A 226 -2.73 -16.95 -10.08
C LEU A 226 -2.73 -15.95 -11.25
N ARG A 227 -1.62 -15.89 -12.00
CA ARG A 227 -1.37 -14.90 -13.05
C ARG A 227 -2.49 -14.80 -14.09
N PRO A 228 -3.02 -15.89 -14.66
CA PRO A 228 -4.14 -15.77 -15.62
C PRO A 228 -5.38 -15.10 -15.02
N ALA A 229 -5.66 -15.34 -13.73
CA ALA A 229 -6.76 -14.68 -13.03
C ALA A 229 -6.47 -13.19 -12.80
N LEU A 230 -5.23 -12.82 -12.43
CA LEU A 230 -4.79 -11.42 -12.33
C LEU A 230 -4.92 -10.68 -13.68
N GLU A 231 -4.55 -11.33 -14.78
CA GLU A 231 -4.70 -10.78 -16.14
C GLU A 231 -6.18 -10.54 -16.50
N ARG A 232 -7.10 -11.35 -15.98
CA ARG A 232 -8.54 -11.10 -16.08
C ARG A 232 -9.01 -10.00 -15.13
N CYS A 233 -8.47 -9.90 -13.92
CA CYS A 233 -8.77 -8.81 -12.99
C CYS A 233 -8.42 -7.44 -13.59
N ASN A 234 -7.39 -7.35 -14.43
CA ASN A 234 -7.06 -6.14 -15.18
C ASN A 234 -8.21 -5.64 -16.09
N ARG A 235 -9.14 -6.51 -16.45
CA ARG A 235 -10.32 -6.20 -17.26
C ARG A 235 -11.60 -6.21 -16.44
N TRP A 236 -11.50 -6.22 -15.12
CA TRP A 236 -12.66 -6.03 -14.26
C TRP A 236 -13.08 -4.55 -14.30
N PRO A 237 -14.37 -4.21 -14.50
CA PRO A 237 -14.79 -2.82 -14.67
C PRO A 237 -14.50 -1.92 -13.45
N ILE A 238 -15.10 -2.24 -12.29
CA ILE A 238 -15.00 -1.45 -11.05
C ILE A 238 -15.06 -2.42 -9.87
N PHE A 239 -14.11 -2.32 -8.94
CA PHE A 239 -14.07 -3.17 -7.73
C PHE A 239 -15.01 -2.70 -6.61
N GLY A 240 -15.44 -1.43 -6.64
CA GLY A 240 -16.31 -0.82 -5.63
C GLY A 240 -17.80 -1.05 -5.86
N GLU A 241 -18.17 -1.62 -7.00
CA GLU A 241 -19.54 -2.05 -7.23
C GLU A 241 -19.75 -3.45 -6.68
N GLU A 242 -20.78 -3.61 -5.84
CA GLU A 242 -21.14 -4.92 -5.29
C GLU A 242 -21.44 -5.90 -6.43
N ALA A 243 -20.60 -6.92 -6.55
CA ALA A 243 -20.79 -8.02 -7.48
C ALA A 243 -21.45 -9.19 -6.76
N SER A 244 -22.70 -9.04 -6.34
CA SER A 244 -23.43 -10.07 -5.56
C SER A 244 -23.35 -11.49 -6.17
N GLU A 245 -23.16 -11.60 -7.48
CA GLU A 245 -23.00 -12.85 -8.21
C GLU A 245 -21.66 -13.56 -7.94
N THR A 246 -20.65 -12.89 -7.38
CA THR A 246 -19.35 -13.50 -7.02
C THR A 246 -19.37 -14.27 -5.70
N PHE A 247 -20.41 -14.08 -4.88
CA PHE A 247 -20.56 -14.73 -3.57
C PHE A 247 -21.04 -16.20 -3.67
N GLY A 248 -21.51 -16.62 -4.85
CA GLY A 248 -22.07 -17.95 -5.05
C GLY A 248 -21.04 -19.07 -5.21
N ALA A 249 -21.57 -20.25 -5.58
CA ALA A 249 -20.76 -21.39 -5.98
C ALA A 249 -19.78 -20.98 -7.09
N HIS A 250 -18.52 -21.41 -6.97
CA HIS A 250 -17.43 -20.95 -7.84
C HIS A 250 -17.77 -21.04 -9.34
N ALA A 251 -18.40 -22.13 -9.80
CA ALA A 251 -18.73 -22.30 -11.21
C ALA A 251 -19.67 -21.20 -11.76
N GLN A 252 -20.69 -20.80 -10.99
CA GLN A 252 -21.64 -19.76 -11.39
C GLN A 252 -21.02 -18.36 -11.30
N ALA A 253 -20.23 -18.13 -10.24
CA ALA A 253 -19.46 -16.90 -10.06
C ALA A 253 -18.48 -16.70 -11.24
N HIS A 254 -17.78 -17.78 -11.63
CA HIS A 254 -16.82 -17.76 -12.74
C HIS A 254 -17.47 -17.44 -14.08
N GLU A 255 -18.56 -18.12 -14.43
CA GLU A 255 -19.30 -17.85 -15.67
C GLU A 255 -19.79 -16.39 -15.74
N THR A 256 -20.27 -15.86 -14.62
CA THR A 256 -20.75 -14.47 -14.56
C THR A 256 -19.60 -13.47 -14.64
N ALA A 257 -18.50 -13.73 -13.94
CA ALA A 257 -17.33 -12.87 -13.96
C ALA A 257 -16.69 -12.83 -15.36
N LEU A 258 -16.62 -13.96 -16.06
CA LEU A 258 -16.12 -14.00 -17.45
C LEU A 258 -16.98 -13.16 -18.39
N ARG A 259 -18.31 -13.23 -18.31
CA ARG A 259 -19.19 -12.39 -19.14
C ARG A 259 -18.95 -10.90 -18.90
N ARG A 260 -18.68 -10.49 -17.66
CA ARG A 260 -18.35 -9.09 -17.33
C ARG A 260 -17.00 -8.67 -17.93
N VAL A 261 -15.98 -9.52 -17.80
CA VAL A 261 -14.65 -9.27 -18.38
C VAL A 261 -14.67 -9.27 -19.91
N GLU A 262 -15.51 -10.09 -20.54
CA GLU A 262 -15.70 -10.10 -21.99
C GLU A 262 -16.42 -8.85 -22.51
N ALA A 263 -17.32 -8.29 -21.71
CA ALA A 263 -18.03 -7.05 -22.02
C ALA A 263 -17.28 -5.79 -21.58
N PHE A 264 -16.07 -5.92 -21.03
CA PHE A 264 -15.29 -4.80 -20.53
C PHE A 264 -14.82 -3.90 -21.68
N GLU A 265 -15.15 -2.62 -21.56
CA GLU A 265 -14.66 -1.53 -22.40
C GLU A 265 -13.93 -0.54 -21.49
N PRO A 266 -12.64 -0.22 -21.74
CA PRO A 266 -11.94 0.77 -20.95
C PRO A 266 -12.66 2.13 -20.98
N ALA A 267 -12.94 2.70 -19.81
CA ALA A 267 -13.60 3.99 -19.65
C ALA A 267 -12.80 4.89 -18.70
N HIS A 268 -13.10 6.19 -18.69
CA HIS A 268 -12.52 7.17 -17.75
C HIS A 268 -10.99 7.25 -17.74
N GLY A 269 -10.33 6.96 -18.86
CA GLY A 269 -8.86 7.00 -18.95
C GLY A 269 -8.16 5.70 -18.53
N ARG A 270 -8.92 4.65 -18.22
CA ARG A 270 -8.42 3.28 -17.99
C ARG A 270 -7.63 2.76 -19.18
N ASP A 271 -6.42 2.26 -18.91
CA ASP A 271 -5.54 1.66 -19.90
C ASP A 271 -4.99 0.31 -19.39
N PRO A 272 -5.61 -0.82 -19.79
CA PRO A 272 -5.17 -2.15 -19.39
C PRO A 272 -3.75 -2.50 -19.84
N GLU A 273 -3.20 -1.85 -20.87
CA GLU A 273 -1.84 -2.13 -21.36
C GLU A 273 -0.76 -1.56 -20.44
N ARG A 274 -1.12 -0.57 -19.60
CA ARG A 274 -0.23 -0.01 -18.58
C ARG A 274 -0.20 -0.82 -17.28
N THR A 275 -1.16 -1.73 -17.08
CA THR A 275 -1.20 -2.59 -15.89
C THR A 275 0.02 -3.51 -15.87
N LEU A 276 0.67 -3.56 -14.71
CA LEU A 276 1.85 -4.37 -14.48
C LEU A 276 1.46 -5.61 -13.68
N ILE A 277 1.87 -6.79 -14.15
CA ILE A 277 1.62 -8.08 -13.47
C ILE A 277 2.89 -8.90 -13.47
N ARG A 278 3.30 -9.36 -12.29
CA ARG A 278 4.43 -10.25 -12.09
C ARG A 278 4.02 -11.40 -11.16
N GLN A 279 4.46 -12.61 -11.49
CA GLN A 279 4.32 -13.76 -10.61
C GLN A 279 5.62 -14.58 -10.63
N GLY A 280 6.16 -14.84 -9.44
CA GLY A 280 7.15 -15.86 -9.15
C GLY A 280 6.50 -17.02 -8.39
N GLU A 281 7.30 -17.94 -7.88
CA GLU A 281 6.78 -19.11 -7.15
C GLU A 281 6.11 -18.72 -5.82
N HIS A 282 6.73 -17.79 -5.08
CA HIS A 282 6.35 -17.43 -3.71
C HIS A 282 5.88 -15.97 -3.55
N VAL A 283 5.85 -15.20 -4.63
CA VAL A 283 5.34 -13.83 -4.66
C VAL A 283 4.63 -13.53 -5.98
N ALA A 284 3.50 -12.84 -5.92
CA ALA A 284 2.79 -12.26 -7.06
C ALA A 284 2.43 -10.81 -6.75
N GLN A 285 2.54 -9.96 -7.74
CA GLN A 285 2.34 -8.52 -7.63
C GLN A 285 1.59 -8.03 -8.85
N MET A 286 0.61 -7.16 -8.62
CA MET A 286 -0.14 -6.50 -9.67
C MET A 286 -0.32 -5.03 -9.33
N SER A 287 -0.08 -4.14 -10.30
CA SER A 287 -0.46 -2.73 -10.23
C SER A 287 -1.39 -2.42 -11.38
N ILE A 288 -2.67 -2.30 -11.06
CA ILE A 288 -3.75 -2.13 -12.03
C ILE A 288 -3.90 -0.65 -12.37
N HIS A 289 -3.63 -0.24 -13.61
CA HIS A 289 -3.71 1.18 -14.00
C HIS A 289 -5.15 1.66 -14.04
N ILE A 290 -5.63 2.52 -13.14
CA ILE A 290 -7.04 2.95 -13.08
C ILE A 290 -7.34 4.05 -14.09
N ASP A 291 -6.61 5.15 -14.04
CA ASP A 291 -6.71 6.26 -15.00
C ASP A 291 -5.44 7.14 -14.91
N SER A 292 -5.39 8.21 -15.71
CA SER A 292 -4.25 9.13 -15.71
C SER A 292 -4.20 10.08 -14.52
N PHE A 293 -5.30 10.21 -13.77
CA PHE A 293 -5.37 11.04 -12.57
C PHE A 293 -4.85 10.24 -11.37
N PHE A 294 -5.52 9.16 -10.96
CA PHE A 294 -5.17 8.33 -9.80
C PHE A 294 -4.16 7.22 -10.06
N GLY A 295 -3.63 7.04 -11.28
CA GLY A 295 -2.55 6.09 -11.53
C GLY A 295 -2.95 4.61 -11.39
N TYR A 296 -2.68 3.98 -10.23
CA TYR A 296 -2.73 2.52 -10.05
C TYR A 296 -3.37 2.06 -8.73
N GLN A 297 -3.91 0.83 -8.71
CA GLN A 297 -4.25 0.05 -7.51
C GLN A 297 -3.28 -1.12 -7.35
N GLN A 298 -2.79 -1.40 -6.14
CA GLN A 298 -1.73 -2.40 -5.94
C GLN A 298 -2.20 -3.62 -5.15
N TRP A 299 -1.96 -4.80 -5.69
CA TRP A 299 -2.23 -6.07 -5.03
C TRP A 299 -0.95 -6.87 -4.89
N PHE A 300 -0.71 -7.40 -3.70
CA PHE A 300 0.45 -8.20 -3.37
C PHE A 300 0.01 -9.51 -2.74
N PHE A 301 0.55 -10.62 -3.24
CA PHE A 301 0.37 -11.95 -2.68
C PHE A 301 1.75 -12.54 -2.45
N PHE A 302 2.03 -13.03 -1.25
CA PHE A 302 3.29 -13.69 -0.95
C PHE A 302 3.08 -14.72 0.15
N ASP A 303 3.87 -15.79 0.15
CA ASP A 303 3.73 -16.84 1.16
C ASP A 303 4.84 -16.81 2.22
N ASP A 304 4.74 -17.72 3.19
CA ASP A 304 5.70 -17.88 4.29
C ASP A 304 7.13 -18.09 3.81
N VAL A 305 7.36 -18.64 2.62
CA VAL A 305 8.70 -18.89 2.09
C VAL A 305 9.33 -17.56 1.65
N TRP A 306 8.61 -16.76 0.87
CA TRP A 306 9.07 -15.42 0.49
C TRP A 306 9.21 -14.51 1.71
N ALA A 307 8.22 -14.53 2.61
CA ALA A 307 8.26 -13.71 3.81
C ALA A 307 9.43 -14.06 4.73
N SER A 308 9.81 -15.35 4.80
CA SER A 308 10.99 -15.77 5.57
C SER A 308 12.31 -15.40 4.90
N ALA A 309 12.33 -15.24 3.58
CA ALA A 309 13.51 -14.77 2.83
C ALA A 309 13.66 -13.24 2.89
N HIS A 310 12.55 -12.49 3.01
CA HIS A 310 12.50 -11.03 3.02
C HIS A 310 11.68 -10.49 4.22
N PRO A 311 12.05 -10.80 5.47
CA PRO A 311 11.20 -10.55 6.63
C PRO A 311 10.88 -9.07 6.86
N ASP A 312 11.85 -8.19 6.66
CA ASP A 312 11.65 -6.74 6.84
C ASP A 312 10.68 -6.19 5.78
N LEU A 313 10.83 -6.60 4.52
CA LEU A 313 9.98 -6.17 3.42
C LEU A 313 8.55 -6.70 3.57
N ALA A 314 8.41 -7.98 3.94
CA ALA A 314 7.12 -8.61 4.20
C ALA A 314 6.38 -7.94 5.35
N THR A 315 7.10 -7.66 6.44
CA THR A 315 6.54 -6.98 7.62
C THR A 315 6.13 -5.54 7.30
N SER A 316 6.99 -4.80 6.60
CA SER A 316 6.72 -3.41 6.21
C SER A 316 5.55 -3.32 5.25
N LEU A 317 5.40 -4.27 4.32
CA LEU A 317 4.26 -4.33 3.41
C LEU A 317 2.94 -4.64 4.13
N LEU A 318 2.95 -5.54 5.12
CA LEU A 318 1.77 -5.78 5.97
C LEU A 318 1.38 -4.53 6.76
N HIS A 319 2.35 -3.82 7.35
CA HIS A 319 2.09 -2.56 8.04
C HIS A 319 1.54 -1.49 7.10
N TYR A 320 2.10 -1.38 5.89
CA TYR A 320 1.66 -0.42 4.88
C TYR A 320 0.19 -0.64 4.47
N GLY A 321 -0.23 -1.91 4.36
CA GLY A 321 -1.62 -2.25 4.10
C GLY A 321 -2.56 -1.94 5.27
N ALA A 322 -2.10 -2.15 6.50
CA ALA A 322 -2.93 -2.01 7.69
C ALA A 322 -3.11 -0.58 8.18
N HIS A 323 -2.17 0.34 7.91
CA HIS A 323 -2.19 1.67 8.51
C HIS A 323 -1.43 2.72 7.68
N TRP A 324 -1.72 3.99 7.95
CA TRP A 324 -0.98 5.11 7.37
C TRP A 324 0.39 5.30 8.04
N ASP A 325 0.44 5.30 9.38
CA ASP A 325 1.68 5.44 10.17
C ASP A 325 2.38 4.07 10.30
N PRO A 326 3.58 3.90 9.73
CA PRO A 326 4.32 2.64 9.77
C PRO A 326 4.72 2.22 11.18
N ARG A 327 4.83 3.18 12.11
CA ARG A 327 5.24 2.95 13.50
C ARG A 327 4.04 2.70 14.42
N CYS A 328 2.82 2.73 13.90
CA CYS A 328 1.66 2.34 14.68
C CYS A 328 1.72 0.85 15.02
N SER A 329 1.46 0.54 16.30
CA SER A 329 1.41 -0.83 16.81
C SER A 329 -0.01 -1.37 16.94
N ARG A 330 -1.03 -0.57 16.61
CA ARG A 330 -2.44 -0.99 16.62
C ARG A 330 -2.81 -1.56 15.25
N GLY A 331 -3.67 -2.57 15.24
CA GLY A 331 -4.26 -3.07 14.00
C GLY A 331 -5.42 -2.15 13.63
N HIS A 332 -5.27 -1.40 12.55
CA HIS A 332 -6.33 -0.57 11.99
C HIS A 332 -6.90 -1.25 10.75
N GLY A 333 -8.18 -0.99 10.47
CA GLY A 333 -9.04 -1.83 9.61
C GLY A 333 -10.32 -2.29 10.30
N TYR A 334 -10.48 -1.97 11.59
CA TYR A 334 -11.73 -2.09 12.34
C TYR A 334 -12.08 -0.73 12.94
N TYR A 335 -13.35 -0.32 12.82
CA TYR A 335 -13.97 0.95 13.23
C TYR A 335 -13.86 1.33 14.74
N THR A 336 -12.81 0.92 15.45
CA THR A 336 -12.72 1.10 16.89
C THR A 336 -11.37 1.71 17.28
N ASP A 337 -11.45 3.03 17.45
CA ASP A 337 -10.59 3.95 18.20
C ASP A 337 -9.42 4.64 17.46
N PRO A 338 -9.34 5.99 17.54
CA PRO A 338 -8.18 6.75 17.07
C PRO A 338 -6.94 6.43 17.91
N CYS A 339 -5.77 6.56 17.28
CA CYS A 339 -4.45 6.38 17.91
C CYS A 339 -4.23 7.27 19.14
#